data_AF-A0A7X7KN80-F1
#
_entry.id   AF-A0A7X7KN80-F1
#
_cell.length_a   1.000
_cell.length_b   1.000
_cell.length_c   1.000
_cell.angle_alpha   90.00
_cell.angle_beta   90.00
_cell.angle_gamma   90.00
#
_symmetry.space_group_name_H-M   'P 1'
#
loop_
_entity.id
_entity.type
_entity.pdbx_description
1 polymer ?
#
loop_
_entity_poly.entity_id
_entity_poly.type
_entity_poly.pdbx_seq_one_letter_code
_entity_poly.pdbx_strand_id
1 'polypeptide(L)'
;MLAMLTDARPEDFQGRINTQDPASWSEALHVAGMKLAYCPTDARKLKHYMQELVRLDDLFTLSYYTSLDHDVILGEPNDRGWIVGSHIVILHRGVILDPASGSSEDALGHECGDYHTKRIFRVVPQNHPRGI
;
A
#
# COMPACT_ATOMS: atom_id res chain seq x y z
N MET A 1 7.88 -2.29 -4.51
CA MET A 1 6.51 -1.89 -4.89
C MET A 1 6.52 -1.05 -6.17
N LEU A 2 6.97 0.21 -6.16
CA LEU A 2 6.97 1.07 -7.36
C LEU A 2 7.65 0.43 -8.59
N ALA A 3 8.84 -0.14 -8.39
CA ALA A 3 9.54 -0.93 -9.41
C ALA A 3 8.67 -2.01 -10.07
N MET A 4 7.88 -2.74 -9.29
CA MET A 4 6.97 -3.78 -9.82
C MET A 4 5.79 -3.19 -10.58
N LEU A 5 5.33 -1.99 -10.22
CA LEU A 5 4.24 -1.31 -10.90
C LEU A 5 4.70 -0.70 -12.23
N THR A 6 5.94 -0.24 -12.32
CA THR A 6 6.46 0.50 -13.49
C THR A 6 7.39 -0.29 -14.38
N ASP A 7 7.66 -1.56 -14.06
CA ASP A 7 8.71 -2.39 -14.71
C ASP A 7 10.10 -1.72 -14.72
N ALA A 8 10.37 -0.91 -13.69
CA ALA A 8 11.64 -0.23 -13.50
C ALA A 8 12.47 -0.96 -12.44
N ARG A 9 13.74 -0.59 -12.28
CA ARG A 9 14.59 -1.24 -11.30
C ARG A 9 14.42 -0.60 -9.92
N PRO A 10 14.57 -1.35 -8.80
CA PRO A 10 14.44 -0.77 -7.46
C PRO A 10 15.37 0.42 -7.21
N GLU A 11 16.58 0.41 -7.78
CA GLU A 11 17.60 1.45 -7.63
C GLU A 11 17.15 2.79 -8.22
N ASP A 12 16.19 2.78 -9.14
CA ASP A 12 15.67 4.00 -9.75
C ASP A 12 14.82 4.81 -8.74
N PHE A 13 14.36 4.19 -7.65
CA PHE A 13 13.52 4.79 -6.61
C PHE A 13 14.20 4.93 -5.23
N GLN A 14 15.09 3.98 -4.89
CA GLN A 14 15.75 3.95 -3.58
C GLN A 14 16.54 5.24 -3.29
N GLY A 15 16.32 5.83 -2.12
CA GLY A 15 16.97 7.08 -1.70
C GLY A 15 16.52 8.34 -2.44
N ARG A 16 15.60 8.23 -3.41
CA ARG A 16 15.10 9.34 -4.24
C ARG A 16 13.65 9.69 -3.96
N ILE A 17 12.87 8.71 -3.50
CA ILE A 17 11.46 8.87 -3.17
C ILE A 17 11.27 8.85 -1.66
N ASN A 18 10.45 9.77 -1.18
CA ASN A 18 9.96 9.70 0.19
C ASN A 18 9.01 8.50 0.34
N THR A 19 9.51 7.44 0.98
CA THR A 19 8.80 6.18 1.24
C THR A 19 7.68 6.32 2.26
N GLN A 20 7.36 7.53 2.75
CA GLN A 20 6.21 7.79 3.62
C GLN A 20 5.17 8.73 3.00
N ASP A 21 5.47 9.33 1.84
CA ASP A 21 4.60 10.30 1.15
C ASP A 21 3.92 9.68 -0.08
N PRO A 22 2.60 9.44 -0.05
CA PRO A 22 1.86 8.92 -1.19
C PRO A 22 1.86 9.84 -2.41
N ALA A 23 2.03 11.16 -2.25
CA ALA A 23 2.12 12.07 -3.39
C ALA A 23 3.42 11.83 -4.18
N SER A 24 4.55 11.70 -3.48
CA SER A 24 5.82 11.28 -4.08
C SER A 24 5.74 9.94 -4.81
N TRP A 25 4.96 8.98 -4.29
CA TRP A 25 4.73 7.70 -4.97
C TRP A 25 3.91 7.87 -6.23
N SER A 26 2.85 8.68 -6.17
CA SER A 26 1.98 8.92 -7.32
C SER A 26 2.73 9.60 -8.47
N GLU A 27 3.55 10.61 -8.15
CA GLU A 27 4.39 11.29 -9.13
C GLU A 27 5.35 10.32 -9.83
N ALA A 28 5.93 9.39 -9.06
CA ALA A 28 6.82 8.38 -9.61
C ALA A 28 6.11 7.38 -10.55
N LEU A 29 4.80 7.22 -10.44
CA LEU A 29 4.01 6.36 -11.33
C LEU A 29 3.64 7.07 -12.65
N HIS A 30 3.76 8.41 -12.73
CA HIS A 30 3.42 9.16 -13.95
C HIS A 30 4.23 8.72 -15.17
N VAL A 31 5.49 8.30 -14.97
CA VAL A 31 6.35 7.79 -16.06
C VAL A 31 5.77 6.54 -16.72
N ALA A 32 4.95 5.78 -15.99
CA ALA A 32 4.23 4.61 -16.47
C ALA A 32 2.77 4.92 -16.87
N GLY A 33 2.39 6.21 -16.93
CA GLY A 33 1.03 6.64 -17.26
C GLY A 33 0.00 6.31 -16.17
N MET A 34 0.43 6.15 -14.92
CA MET A 34 -0.40 5.78 -13.78
C MET A 34 -0.31 6.79 -12.63
N LYS A 35 -1.26 6.72 -11.71
CA LYS A 35 -1.29 7.48 -10.45
C LYS A 35 -2.04 6.72 -9.35
N LEU A 36 -1.93 7.20 -8.12
CA LEU A 36 -2.64 6.64 -6.96
C LEU A 36 -3.99 7.33 -6.74
N ALA A 37 -5.05 6.54 -6.58
CA ALA A 37 -6.35 6.99 -6.14
C ALA A 37 -6.65 6.45 -4.74
N TYR A 38 -6.79 7.34 -3.75
CA TYR A 38 -7.04 6.96 -2.37
C TYR A 38 -8.39 6.25 -2.20
N CYS A 39 -8.37 5.09 -1.54
CA CYS A 39 -9.55 4.41 -1.07
C CYS A 39 -9.81 4.83 0.39
N PRO A 40 -11.01 5.33 0.73
CA PRO A 40 -11.34 5.65 2.11
C PRO A 40 -11.10 4.44 3.02
N THR A 41 -10.18 4.60 3.97
CA THR A 41 -9.86 3.60 4.98
C THR A 41 -9.96 4.24 6.35
N ASP A 42 -10.19 3.39 7.34
CA ASP A 42 -10.04 3.70 8.75
C ASP A 42 -9.10 2.67 9.37
N ALA A 43 -8.87 2.74 10.68
CA ALA A 43 -7.97 1.84 11.37
C ALA A 43 -8.54 0.41 11.53
N ARG A 44 -9.52 -0.05 10.75
CA ARG A 44 -9.97 -1.46 10.76
C ARG A 44 -8.90 -2.40 10.22
N LYS A 45 -9.01 -3.67 10.62
CA LYS A 45 -8.17 -4.77 10.11
C LYS A 45 -8.36 -4.97 8.61
N LEU A 46 -7.28 -5.33 7.91
CA LEU A 46 -7.25 -5.46 6.45
C LEU A 46 -8.28 -6.47 5.92
N LYS A 47 -8.55 -7.55 6.65
CA LYS A 47 -9.55 -8.57 6.30
C LYS A 47 -10.96 -8.02 6.06
N HIS A 48 -11.31 -6.88 6.67
CA HIS A 48 -12.62 -6.25 6.48
C HIS A 48 -12.76 -5.57 5.11
N TYR A 49 -11.65 -5.27 4.44
CA TYR A 49 -11.63 -4.72 3.08
C TYR A 49 -11.39 -5.81 2.02
N MET A 50 -10.70 -6.89 2.37
CA MET A 50 -10.15 -7.85 1.40
C MET A 50 -11.19 -8.42 0.43
N GLN A 51 -12.33 -8.87 0.92
CA GLN A 51 -13.38 -9.44 0.06
C GLN A 51 -13.93 -8.44 -0.96
N GLU A 52 -14.03 -7.16 -0.60
CA GLU A 52 -14.46 -6.12 -1.54
C GLU A 52 -13.37 -5.83 -2.57
N LEU A 53 -12.12 -5.67 -2.13
CA LEU A 53 -10.99 -5.39 -3.01
C LEU A 53 -10.76 -6.50 -4.04
N VAL A 54 -10.86 -7.77 -3.62
CA VAL A 54 -10.78 -8.93 -4.52
C VAL A 54 -11.92 -8.92 -5.54
N ARG A 55 -13.15 -8.57 -5.13
CA ARG A 55 -14.31 -8.47 -6.03
C ARG A 55 -14.20 -7.33 -7.04
N LEU A 56 -13.50 -6.25 -6.69
CA LEU A 56 -13.25 -5.14 -7.63
C LEU A 56 -12.31 -5.55 -8.77
N ASP A 57 -11.52 -6.61 -8.58
CA ASP A 57 -10.61 -7.18 -9.60
C ASP A 57 -9.70 -6.13 -10.25
N ASP A 58 -9.08 -5.31 -9.41
CA ASP A 58 -8.27 -4.17 -9.83
C ASP A 58 -6.84 -4.24 -9.27
N LEU A 59 -6.03 -3.23 -9.58
CA LEU A 59 -4.67 -3.10 -9.07
C LEU A 59 -4.65 -2.16 -7.85
N PHE A 60 -4.23 -2.68 -6.70
CA PHE A 60 -4.16 -1.92 -5.45
C PHE A 60 -2.78 -1.99 -4.80
N THR A 61 -2.44 -0.94 -4.06
CA THR A 61 -1.41 -0.98 -3.03
C THR A 61 -2.08 -1.02 -1.67
N LEU A 62 -1.70 -2.01 -0.86
CA LEU A 62 -2.24 -2.21 0.48
C LEU A 62 -1.13 -1.93 1.49
N SER A 63 -1.36 -1.01 2.42
CA SER A 63 -0.46 -0.76 3.53
C SER A 63 -1.15 -1.02 4.86
N TYR A 64 -0.43 -1.70 5.75
CA TYR A 64 -0.88 -2.01 7.10
C TYR A 64 0.25 -1.77 8.10
N TYR A 65 -0.13 -1.44 9.33
CA TYR A 65 0.83 -1.33 10.43
C TYR A 65 1.38 -2.72 10.76
N THR A 66 2.65 -2.83 11.15
CA THR A 66 3.27 -4.10 11.56
C THR A 66 3.19 -4.35 13.07
N SER A 67 2.80 -3.35 13.85
CA SER A 67 2.42 -3.53 15.25
C SER A 67 1.00 -4.09 15.34
N LEU A 68 0.74 -4.92 16.34
CA LEU A 68 -0.60 -5.32 16.76
C LEU A 68 -1.09 -4.54 17.99
N ASP A 69 -0.21 -3.74 18.60
CA ASP A 69 -0.53 -2.89 19.74
C ASP A 69 -1.25 -1.63 19.27
N HIS A 70 -2.52 -1.49 19.65
CA HIS A 70 -3.36 -0.33 19.30
C HIS A 70 -2.82 0.98 19.87
N ASP A 71 -2.23 0.96 21.06
CA ASP A 71 -1.73 2.17 21.72
C ASP A 71 -0.48 2.69 21.01
N VAL A 72 0.28 1.80 20.35
CA VAL A 72 1.38 2.20 19.46
C VAL A 72 0.86 2.81 18.16
N ILE A 73 -0.19 2.21 17.56
CA ILE A 73 -0.77 2.62 16.28
C ILE A 73 -1.55 3.94 16.38
N LEU A 74 -2.13 4.24 17.54
CA LEU A 74 -2.97 5.41 17.79
C LEU A 74 -2.35 6.38 18.80
N GLY A 75 -1.12 6.11 19.24
CA GLY A 75 -0.43 6.91 20.24
C GLY A 75 0.07 8.26 19.72
N GLU A 76 0.38 9.16 20.64
CA GLU A 76 0.95 10.46 20.34
C GLU A 76 2.45 10.37 20.01
N PRO A 77 2.97 11.24 19.13
CA PRO A 77 4.41 11.42 18.96
C PRO A 77 5.10 11.78 20.27
N ASN A 78 6.30 11.23 20.49
CA ASN A 78 7.16 11.65 21.60
C ASN A 78 8.28 12.57 21.10
N ASP A 79 9.20 12.95 21.99
CA ASP A 79 10.34 13.83 21.66
C ASP A 79 11.30 13.27 20.59
N ARG A 80 11.15 11.99 20.21
CA ARG A 80 11.88 11.33 19.12
C ARG A 80 11.02 11.16 17.85
N GLY A 81 9.83 11.76 17.82
CA GLY A 81 8.85 11.63 16.75
C GLY A 81 7.92 10.43 16.93
N TRP A 82 7.16 10.13 15.87
CA TRP A 82 6.25 8.99 15.82
C TRP A 82 6.52 8.17 14.57
N ILE A 83 7.10 6.98 14.75
CA ILE A 83 7.35 6.05 13.66
C ILE A 83 6.71 4.72 14.05
N VAL A 84 5.57 4.43 13.43
CA VAL A 84 4.93 3.12 13.50
C VAL A 84 5.33 2.34 12.25
N GLY A 85 5.92 1.16 12.48
CA GLY A 85 6.28 0.23 11.41
C GLY A 85 5.07 -0.08 10.53
N SER A 86 5.30 -0.15 9.23
CA SER A 86 4.27 -0.53 8.26
C SER A 86 4.88 -1.33 7.14
N HIS A 87 4.07 -2.22 6.57
CA HIS A 87 4.41 -2.96 5.37
C HIS A 87 3.51 -2.54 4.22
N ILE A 88 3.96 -2.79 2.98
CA ILE A 88 3.20 -2.47 1.77
C ILE A 88 3.31 -3.61 0.77
N VAL A 89 2.15 -4.09 0.33
CA VAL A 89 2.02 -5.14 -0.68
C VAL A 89 1.18 -4.66 -1.86
N ILE A 90 1.23 -5.40 -2.96
CA ILE A 90 0.39 -5.17 -4.14
C ILE A 90 -0.70 -6.24 -4.16
N LEU A 91 -1.95 -5.84 -4.40
CA LEU A 91 -3.06 -6.76 -4.67
C LEU A 91 -3.45 -6.64 -6.14
N HIS A 92 -3.50 -7.77 -6.84
CA HIS A 92 -3.98 -7.84 -8.21
C HIS A 92 -4.66 -9.19 -8.45
N ARG A 93 -5.93 -9.17 -8.91
CA ARG A 93 -6.71 -10.39 -9.26
C ARG A 93 -6.77 -11.45 -8.17
N GLY A 94 -6.96 -11.04 -6.92
CA GLY A 94 -7.01 -11.96 -5.78
C GLY A 94 -5.66 -12.49 -5.31
N VAL A 95 -4.55 -12.00 -5.88
CA VAL A 95 -3.19 -12.38 -5.49
C VAL A 95 -2.51 -11.20 -4.81
N ILE A 96 -1.94 -11.45 -3.64
CA ILE A 96 -1.02 -10.53 -2.99
C ILE A 96 0.40 -10.82 -3.47
N LEU A 97 1.09 -9.77 -3.89
CA LEU A 97 2.49 -9.78 -4.25
C LEU A 97 3.24 -8.96 -3.20
N ASP A 98 4.15 -9.60 -2.48
CA ASP A 98 4.99 -8.93 -1.49
C ASP A 98 6.36 -8.58 -2.11
N PRO A 99 6.64 -7.29 -2.35
CA PRO A 99 7.92 -6.88 -2.93
C PRO A 99 9.12 -7.08 -2.01
N ALA A 100 8.92 -7.20 -0.69
CA ALA A 100 10.01 -7.34 0.27
C ALA A 100 10.50 -8.78 0.37
N SER A 101 9.59 -9.76 0.32
CA SER A 101 9.90 -11.19 0.33
C SER A 101 10.05 -11.78 -1.07
N GLY A 102 9.46 -11.14 -2.09
CA GLY A 102 9.32 -11.70 -3.44
C GLY A 102 8.26 -12.81 -3.54
N SER A 103 7.43 -12.99 -2.51
CA SER A 103 6.38 -14.01 -2.48
C SER A 103 5.10 -13.56 -3.18
N SER A 104 4.31 -14.56 -3.60
CA SER A 104 2.93 -14.37 -4.03
C SER A 104 2.02 -15.36 -3.31
N GLU A 105 0.85 -14.90 -2.91
CA GLU A 105 -0.11 -15.72 -2.16
C GLU A 105 -1.57 -15.30 -2.42
N ASP A 106 -2.49 -16.19 -2.07
CA ASP A 106 -3.93 -15.90 -2.13
C ASP A 106 -4.30 -14.79 -1.16
N ALA A 107 -5.01 -13.77 -1.64
CA ALA A 107 -5.35 -12.59 -0.86
C ALA A 107 -6.26 -12.90 0.34
N LEU A 108 -7.13 -13.91 0.25
CA LEU A 108 -8.02 -14.31 1.35
C LEU A 108 -7.30 -15.17 2.39
N GLY A 109 -6.19 -15.82 2.01
CA GLY A 109 -5.30 -16.57 2.89
C GLY A 109 -4.15 -15.75 3.50
N HIS A 110 -3.97 -14.49 3.09
CA HIS A 110 -2.84 -13.66 3.52
C HIS A 110 -2.84 -13.45 5.04
N GLU A 111 -1.75 -13.87 5.70
CA GLU A 111 -1.59 -13.79 7.16
C GLU A 111 -1.78 -12.38 7.71
N CYS A 112 -1.51 -11.35 6.89
CA CYS A 112 -1.61 -9.97 7.31
C CYS A 112 -3.06 -9.43 7.38
N GLY A 113 -4.07 -10.27 7.11
CA GLY A 113 -5.48 -9.90 7.24
C GLY A 113 -5.86 -9.39 8.63
N ASP A 114 -5.15 -9.78 9.68
CA ASP A 114 -5.39 -9.34 11.05
C ASP A 114 -4.69 -8.03 11.47
N TYR A 115 -3.86 -7.45 10.60
CA TYR A 115 -3.17 -6.20 10.86
C TYR A 115 -4.05 -4.99 10.54
N HIS A 116 -3.84 -3.90 11.26
CA HIS A 116 -4.60 -2.66 11.07
C HIS A 116 -4.19 -1.96 9.77
N THR A 117 -5.19 -1.56 9.00
CA THR A 117 -5.01 -0.87 7.73
C THR A 117 -4.42 0.52 8.00
N LYS A 118 -3.37 0.85 7.26
CA LYS A 118 -2.75 2.17 7.26
C LYS A 118 -3.29 3.00 6.10
N ARG A 119 -3.17 2.48 4.87
CA ARG A 119 -3.62 3.15 3.63
C ARG A 119 -3.93 2.11 2.57
N ILE A 120 -4.93 2.38 1.73
CA ILE A 120 -5.19 1.62 0.50
C ILE A 120 -5.28 2.61 -0.65
N PHE A 121 -4.57 2.31 -1.74
CA PHE A 121 -4.71 3.05 -2.98
C PHE A 121 -5.05 2.09 -4.11
N ARG A 122 -5.97 2.52 -4.98
CA ARG A 122 -6.09 1.94 -6.31
C ARG A 122 -5.04 2.57 -7.22
N VAL A 123 -4.36 1.77 -8.02
CA VAL A 123 -3.47 2.24 -9.07
C VAL A 123 -4.32 2.44 -10.32
N VAL A 124 -4.39 3.68 -10.81
CA VAL A 124 -5.29 4.06 -11.91
C VAL A 124 -4.51 4.75 -13.03
N PRO A 125 -5.04 4.80 -14.27
CA PRO A 125 -4.46 5.62 -15.33
C PRO A 125 -4.36 7.09 -14.94
N GLN A 126 -3.35 7.80 -15.46
CA GLN A 126 -3.12 9.21 -15.13
C GLN A 126 -4.31 10.12 -15.47
N ASN A 127 -5.07 9.79 -16.52
CA ASN A 127 -6.28 10.52 -16.93
C ASN A 127 -7.54 10.14 -16.12
N HIS A 128 -7.45 9.22 -15.16
CA HIS A 128 -8.57 8.85 -14.31
C HIS A 128 -9.05 10.07 -13.48
N PRO A 129 -10.37 10.31 -13.32
CA PRO A 129 -10.88 11.53 -12.68
C PRO A 129 -10.53 11.66 -11.20
N ARG A 130 -10.22 10.54 -10.54
CA ARG A 130 -9.73 10.50 -9.16
C ARG A 130 -8.26 10.15 -9.13
N GLY A 131 -7.52 10.79 -8.23
CA GLY A 131 -6.13 10.50 -7.94
C GLY A 131 -5.39 11.76 -7.50
N ILE A 132 -4.24 11.55 -6.87
CA ILE A 132 -3.26 12.60 -6.56
C ILE A 132 -2.07 12.49 -7.48
#